data_AF-A0A2V7CPZ9-F1
#
_entry.id   AF-A0A2V7CPZ9-F1
#
_cell.length_a   1.000
_cell.length_b   1.000
_cell.length_c   1.000
_cell.angle_alpha   90.00
_cell.angle_beta   90.00
_cell.angle_gamma   90.00
#
_symmetry.space_group_name_H-M   'P 1'
#
loop_
_entity.id
_entity.type
_entity.pdbx_description
1 polymer ?
#
loop_
_entity_poly.entity_id
_entity_poly.type
_entity_poly.pdbx_seq_one_letter_code
_entity_poly.pdbx_strand_id
1 'polypeptide(L)'
;MRSIGGSSSRSPSADSDAAAAALRKRLHFARVGSFSFTIPAEVPRHEIESSLFVHRPMRLIAIHPHMHLLGREMKVWAKLPDESTRPLVHIDDWDFNWQGFYFYRSPVPLPQGAWIELLAAWDNSAGNARNPNRPPQPVRWGERTVDEMGHAAILYTLDDETLDHRPR
;
A
#
# COMPACT_ATOMS: atom_id res chain seq x y z
N MET A 1 -37.91 -67.15 6.44
CA MET A 1 -38.76 -65.95 6.25
C MET A 1 -37.96 -64.74 6.73
N ARG A 2 -37.60 -63.86 5.78
CA ARG A 2 -37.29 -62.41 5.87
C ARG A 2 -36.65 -61.81 7.15
N SER A 3 -35.47 -61.19 6.92
CA SER A 3 -35.12 -59.78 7.24
C SER A 3 -34.84 -59.42 8.72
N ILE A 4 -34.01 -58.46 9.16
CA ILE A 4 -33.43 -57.18 8.66
C ILE A 4 -32.11 -56.99 9.47
N GLY A 5 -30.92 -56.64 8.96
CA GLY A 5 -30.53 -55.40 8.31
C GLY A 5 -30.07 -54.34 9.35
N GLY A 6 -28.77 -54.07 9.41
CA GLY A 6 -28.18 -53.08 10.33
C GLY A 6 -26.76 -52.70 9.92
N SER A 7 -26.61 -52.20 8.69
CA SER A 7 -25.38 -51.55 8.21
C SER A 7 -25.33 -50.13 8.76
N SER A 8 -24.39 -49.81 9.64
CA SER A 8 -24.03 -48.43 9.95
C SER A 8 -22.92 -47.98 8.99
N SER A 9 -23.30 -47.43 7.84
CA SER A 9 -22.39 -46.67 7.00
C SER A 9 -22.06 -45.34 7.70
N ARG A 10 -20.83 -45.19 8.22
CA ARG A 10 -20.28 -43.85 8.43
C ARG A 10 -19.98 -43.26 7.06
N SER A 11 -20.70 -42.21 6.71
CA SER A 11 -20.32 -41.31 5.62
C SER A 11 -18.89 -40.81 5.87
N PRO A 12 -18.00 -40.76 4.87
CA PRO A 12 -16.76 -40.02 5.02
C PRO A 12 -17.14 -38.56 5.25
N SER A 13 -16.63 -37.98 6.34
CA SER A 13 -16.74 -36.55 6.61
C SER A 13 -16.19 -35.77 5.41
N ALA A 14 -16.96 -34.82 4.90
CA ALA A 14 -16.61 -33.91 3.80
C ALA A 14 -15.52 -32.88 4.20
N ASP A 15 -14.61 -33.25 5.09
CA ASP A 15 -13.56 -32.40 5.66
C ASP A 15 -12.15 -32.79 5.18
N SER A 16 -12.00 -33.76 4.27
CA SER A 16 -10.67 -34.22 3.83
C SER A 16 -10.14 -33.60 2.53
N ASP A 17 -10.87 -32.69 1.87
CA ASP A 17 -10.48 -32.19 0.53
C ASP A 17 -10.45 -30.66 0.39
N ALA A 18 -10.16 -29.94 1.49
CA ALA A 18 -9.49 -28.65 1.33
C ALA A 18 -8.02 -28.94 0.99
N ALA A 19 -7.76 -29.39 -0.25
CA ALA A 19 -6.42 -29.59 -0.76
C ALA A 19 -5.58 -28.36 -0.42
N ALA A 20 -4.54 -28.55 0.38
CA ALA A 20 -3.56 -27.51 0.70
C ALA A 20 -2.95 -27.01 -0.61
N ALA A 21 -3.57 -25.97 -1.20
CA ALA A 21 -3.06 -25.36 -2.40
C ALA A 21 -1.65 -24.88 -2.08
N ALA A 22 -0.65 -25.42 -2.78
CA ALA A 22 0.73 -25.03 -2.59
C ALA A 22 0.80 -23.49 -2.66
N LEU A 23 1.35 -22.85 -1.63
CA LEU A 23 1.58 -21.42 -1.64
C LEU A 23 2.55 -21.16 -2.79
N ARG A 24 2.11 -20.49 -3.86
CA ARG A 24 2.95 -20.27 -5.06
C ARG A 24 3.76 -18.98 -4.99
N LYS A 25 3.29 -17.98 -4.24
CA LYS A 25 3.87 -16.62 -4.19
C LYS A 25 3.80 -16.06 -2.78
N ARG A 26 4.75 -15.21 -2.42
CA ARG A 26 4.72 -14.45 -1.15
C ARG A 26 4.12 -13.08 -1.41
N LEU A 27 3.47 -12.53 -0.39
CA LEU A 27 3.17 -11.12 -0.35
C LEU A 27 4.43 -10.37 0.10
N HIS A 28 4.88 -9.45 -0.73
CA HIS A 28 6.01 -8.57 -0.47
C HIS A 28 5.51 -7.17 -0.09
N PHE A 29 6.37 -6.40 0.55
CA PHE A 29 6.11 -5.04 0.99
C PHE A 29 7.27 -4.12 0.59
N ALA A 30 6.93 -2.94 0.09
CA ALA A 30 7.89 -1.86 -0.16
C ALA A 30 7.26 -0.51 0.18
N ARG A 31 8.08 0.54 0.29
CA ARG A 31 7.64 1.91 0.46
C ARG A 31 8.31 2.82 -0.57
N VAL A 32 7.53 3.72 -1.15
CA VAL A 32 8.00 4.87 -1.92
C VAL A 32 7.70 6.13 -1.12
N GLY A 33 8.62 7.10 -1.05
CA GLY A 33 8.47 8.29 -0.22
C GLY A 33 9.80 8.80 0.33
N SER A 34 9.76 9.96 0.99
CA SER A 34 10.91 10.47 1.73
C SER A 34 10.76 10.20 3.23
N PHE A 35 11.85 9.77 3.83
CA PHE A 35 11.98 9.54 5.27
C PHE A 35 12.95 10.54 5.93
N SER A 36 13.28 11.63 5.20
CA SER A 36 14.09 12.73 5.67
C SER A 36 13.70 14.00 4.94
N PHE A 37 12.98 14.89 5.62
CA PHE A 37 12.62 16.22 5.12
C PHE A 37 12.24 17.14 6.29
N THR A 38 12.08 18.42 6.00
CA THR A 38 11.52 19.41 6.90
C THR A 38 10.61 20.35 6.13
N ILE A 39 9.36 20.46 6.58
CA ILE A 39 8.37 21.42 6.09
C ILE A 39 8.60 22.73 6.85
N PRO A 40 8.97 23.83 6.19
CA PRO A 40 9.16 25.11 6.86
C PRO A 40 7.84 25.64 7.44
N ALA A 41 7.92 26.49 8.47
CA ALA A 41 6.75 27.20 9.01
C ALA A 41 6.21 28.20 7.98
N GLU A 42 4.91 28.49 8.05
CA GLU A 42 4.22 29.49 7.21
C GLU A 42 4.23 29.20 5.70
N VAL A 43 4.45 27.94 5.33
CA VAL A 43 4.41 27.50 3.93
C VAL A 43 3.06 26.85 3.63
N PRO A 44 2.19 27.48 2.81
CA PRO A 44 0.86 26.93 2.50
C PRO A 44 0.91 25.71 1.57
N ARG A 45 2.05 25.50 0.89
CA ARG A 45 2.28 24.33 0.06
C ARG A 45 3.76 23.97 0.02
N HIS A 46 4.11 22.88 0.67
CA HIS A 46 5.42 22.24 0.56
C HIS A 46 5.23 20.89 -0.11
N GLU A 47 6.09 20.55 -1.07
CA GLU A 47 6.00 19.31 -1.84
C GLU A 47 7.30 18.53 -1.72
N ILE A 48 7.17 17.20 -1.77
CA ILE A 48 8.28 16.31 -2.08
C ILE A 48 7.89 15.38 -3.21
N GLU A 49 8.91 14.91 -3.91
CA GLU A 49 8.81 13.81 -4.87
C GLU A 49 9.70 12.65 -4.42
N SER A 50 9.30 11.43 -4.77
CA SER A 50 10.09 10.22 -4.52
C SER A 50 9.78 9.17 -5.58
N SER A 51 10.70 8.23 -5.79
CA SER A 51 10.49 7.15 -6.74
C SER A 51 11.09 5.83 -6.26
N LEU A 52 10.52 4.73 -6.76
CA LEU A 52 10.96 3.36 -6.52
C LEU A 52 11.05 2.62 -7.85
N PHE A 53 12.23 2.07 -8.17
CA PHE A 53 12.44 1.31 -9.41
C PHE A 53 11.93 -0.13 -9.30
N VAL A 54 11.21 -0.59 -10.32
CA VAL A 54 10.69 -1.97 -10.42
C VAL A 54 11.78 -2.87 -11.04
N HIS A 55 12.47 -3.62 -10.18
CA HIS A 55 13.60 -4.48 -10.58
C HIS A 55 13.15 -5.84 -11.14
N ARG A 56 11.95 -6.28 -10.76
CA ARG A 56 11.36 -7.57 -11.17
C ARG A 56 9.89 -7.34 -11.50
N PRO A 57 9.33 -8.05 -12.49
CA PRO A 57 7.93 -7.90 -12.83
C PRO A 57 7.07 -8.23 -11.61
N MET A 58 6.09 -7.38 -11.31
CA MET A 58 5.29 -7.47 -10.09
C MET A 58 3.82 -7.17 -10.34
N ARG A 59 2.99 -7.58 -9.38
CA ARG A 59 1.56 -7.24 -9.32
C ARG A 59 1.25 -6.57 -7.99
N LEU A 60 0.83 -5.32 -8.03
CA LEU A 60 0.40 -4.58 -6.85
C LEU A 60 -0.99 -5.06 -6.42
N ILE A 61 -1.14 -5.40 -5.16
CA ILE A 61 -2.35 -5.90 -4.52
C ILE A 61 -3.08 -4.77 -3.79
N ALA A 62 -2.33 -3.94 -3.08
CA ALA A 62 -2.86 -2.81 -2.33
C ALA A 62 -1.82 -1.70 -2.19
N ILE A 63 -2.31 -0.50 -1.91
CA ILE A 63 -1.50 0.69 -1.63
C ILE A 63 -2.03 1.37 -0.35
N HIS A 64 -1.11 1.84 0.49
CA HIS A 64 -1.42 2.58 1.71
C HIS A 64 -0.66 3.91 1.68
N PRO A 65 -1.28 4.97 1.15
CA PRO A 65 -0.84 6.36 1.32
C PRO A 65 -0.77 6.72 2.81
N HIS A 66 0.26 7.43 3.23
CA HIS A 66 0.43 7.78 4.64
C HIS A 66 1.04 9.18 4.82
N MET A 67 0.28 10.05 5.50
CA MET A 67 0.68 11.40 5.93
C MET A 67 0.05 11.72 7.29
N HIS A 68 0.54 12.76 7.97
CA HIS A 68 -0.05 13.24 9.23
C HIS A 68 -0.97 14.46 9.01
N LEU A 69 -1.04 15.36 10.00
CA LEU A 69 -2.07 16.40 10.12
C LEU A 69 -1.96 17.53 9.07
N LEU A 70 -0.75 17.82 8.62
CA LEU A 70 -0.47 18.86 7.62
C LEU A 70 -0.66 18.36 6.19
N GLY A 71 -0.75 17.04 5.98
CA GLY A 71 -0.85 16.45 4.65
C GLY A 71 -2.11 16.89 3.90
N ARG A 72 -1.98 17.27 2.64
CA ARG A 72 -3.08 17.77 1.79
C ARG A 72 -3.29 16.92 0.56
N GLU A 73 -2.23 16.42 -0.05
CA GLU A 73 -2.33 15.72 -1.32
C GLU A 73 -1.31 14.60 -1.38
N MET A 74 -1.73 13.44 -1.89
CA MET A 74 -0.81 12.39 -2.32
C MET A 74 -1.23 11.81 -3.66
N LYS A 75 -0.27 11.80 -4.59
CA LYS A 75 -0.38 11.16 -5.89
C LYS A 75 0.68 10.08 -5.98
N VAL A 76 0.28 8.89 -6.41
CA VAL A 76 1.22 7.84 -6.79
C VAL A 76 0.81 7.30 -8.16
N TRP A 77 1.77 7.21 -9.07
CA TRP A 77 1.58 6.65 -10.40
C TRP A 77 2.75 5.75 -10.77
N ALA A 78 2.52 4.82 -11.68
CA ALA A 78 3.59 4.09 -12.33
C ALA A 78 3.94 4.78 -13.64
N LYS A 79 5.23 5.01 -13.89
CA LYS A 79 5.79 5.37 -15.19
C LYS A 79 6.39 4.11 -15.83
N LEU A 80 5.81 3.67 -16.94
CA LEU A 80 6.18 2.42 -17.62
C LEU A 80 7.41 2.63 -18.53
N PRO A 81 8.07 1.54 -18.99
CA PRO A 81 9.23 1.64 -19.88
C PRO A 81 8.96 2.33 -21.23
N ASP A 82 7.70 2.39 -21.66
CA ASP A 82 7.25 3.12 -22.85
C ASP A 82 6.88 4.58 -22.56
N GLU A 83 7.25 5.10 -21.38
CA GLU A 83 6.94 6.42 -20.85
C GLU A 83 5.45 6.67 -20.54
N SER A 84 4.55 5.72 -20.83
CA SER A 84 3.15 5.85 -20.45
C SER A 84 2.98 5.80 -18.93
N THR A 85 2.00 6.52 -18.41
CA THR A 85 1.72 6.57 -16.97
C THR A 85 0.44 5.84 -16.62
N ARG A 86 0.41 5.26 -15.42
CA ARG A 86 -0.78 4.62 -14.86
C ARG A 86 -1.01 5.12 -13.43
N PRO A 87 -2.16 5.70 -13.10
CA PRO A 87 -2.46 6.11 -11.74
C PRO A 87 -2.56 4.88 -10.83
N LEU A 88 -1.98 4.98 -9.63
CA LEU A 88 -2.03 3.95 -8.59
C LEU A 88 -2.91 4.41 -7.42
N VAL A 89 -2.74 5.65 -6.96
CA VAL A 89 -3.65 6.29 -6.01
C VAL A 89 -3.61 7.80 -6.20
N HIS A 90 -4.74 8.44 -5.94
CA HIS A 90 -4.89 9.88 -6.05
C HIS A 90 -5.79 10.37 -4.90
N ILE A 91 -5.21 11.18 -4.01
CA ILE A 91 -5.91 11.80 -2.88
C ILE A 91 -5.71 13.31 -2.98
N ASP A 92 -6.78 14.03 -3.32
CA ASP A 92 -6.77 15.50 -3.54
C ASP A 92 -6.91 16.33 -2.25
N ASP A 93 -7.54 15.77 -1.20
CA ASP A 93 -7.58 16.37 0.15
C ASP A 93 -7.42 15.26 1.20
N TRP A 94 -6.19 15.08 1.67
CA TRP A 94 -5.84 14.07 2.66
C TRP A 94 -6.57 14.30 3.99
N ASP A 95 -7.28 13.26 4.44
CA ASP A 95 -7.82 13.16 5.79
C ASP A 95 -6.89 12.30 6.65
N PHE A 96 -6.47 12.82 7.80
CA PHE A 96 -5.61 12.12 8.75
C PHE A 96 -6.18 10.75 9.20
N ASN A 97 -7.49 10.53 9.11
CA ASN A 97 -8.13 9.27 9.47
C ASN A 97 -8.01 8.19 8.38
N TRP A 98 -7.53 8.51 7.17
CA TRP A 98 -7.40 7.57 6.06
C TRP A 98 -6.11 6.73 6.12
N GLN A 99 -5.93 6.00 7.22
CA GLN A 99 -4.72 5.24 7.57
C GLN A 99 -4.78 3.75 7.15
N GLY A 100 -5.48 3.44 6.07
CA GLY A 100 -5.79 2.07 5.66
C GLY A 100 -5.21 1.69 4.29
N PHE A 101 -5.12 0.38 4.04
CA PHE A 101 -4.83 -0.13 2.70
C PHE A 101 -6.05 0.02 1.77
N TYR A 102 -5.82 0.60 0.60
CA TYR A 102 -6.73 0.53 -0.54
C TYR A 102 -6.36 -0.68 -1.38
N PHE A 103 -7.27 -1.66 -1.44
CA PHE A 103 -7.11 -2.85 -2.28
C PHE A 103 -7.60 -2.58 -3.69
N TYR A 104 -6.78 -2.93 -4.69
CA TYR A 104 -7.20 -2.80 -6.08
C TYR A 104 -8.27 -3.85 -6.41
N ARG A 105 -9.26 -3.46 -7.22
CA ARG A 105 -10.28 -4.40 -7.74
C ARG A 105 -9.66 -5.59 -8.48
N SER A 106 -8.58 -5.31 -9.21
CA SER A 106 -7.72 -6.31 -9.86
C SER A 106 -6.26 -5.92 -9.61
N PRO A 107 -5.36 -6.88 -9.33
CA PRO A 107 -3.94 -6.57 -9.15
C PRO A 107 -3.37 -5.80 -10.33
N VAL A 108 -2.59 -4.75 -10.05
CA VAL A 108 -2.02 -3.87 -11.09
C VAL A 108 -0.66 -4.42 -11.51
N PRO A 109 -0.49 -4.92 -12.76
CA PRO A 109 0.79 -5.43 -13.22
C PRO A 109 1.75 -4.29 -13.58
N LEU A 110 2.98 -4.37 -13.08
CA LEU A 110 4.09 -3.49 -13.43
C LEU A 110 5.25 -4.33 -13.97
N PRO A 111 5.75 -4.03 -15.19
CA PRO A 111 6.90 -4.72 -15.76
C PRO A 111 8.20 -4.28 -15.06
N GLN A 112 9.24 -5.10 -15.18
CA GLN A 112 10.61 -4.65 -14.89
C GLN A 112 10.93 -3.41 -15.72
N GLY A 113 11.62 -2.43 -15.12
CA GLY A 113 11.95 -1.17 -15.78
C GLY A 113 10.96 -0.04 -15.54
N ALA A 114 9.79 -0.33 -14.96
CA ALA A 114 8.87 0.72 -14.52
C ALA A 114 9.41 1.47 -13.29
N TRP A 115 8.92 2.69 -13.08
CA TRP A 115 9.07 3.46 -11.86
C TRP A 115 7.72 3.61 -11.16
N ILE A 116 7.71 3.54 -9.84
CA ILE A 116 6.59 3.97 -9.01
C ILE A 116 6.99 5.34 -8.46
N GLU A 117 6.28 6.39 -8.87
CA GLU A 117 6.55 7.78 -8.54
C GLU A 117 5.50 8.30 -7.57
N LEU A 118 5.92 9.12 -6.63
CA LEU A 118 5.09 9.71 -5.58
C LEU A 118 5.31 11.23 -5.55
N LEU A 119 4.21 11.97 -5.44
CA LEU A 119 4.18 13.36 -4.98
C LEU A 119 3.36 13.43 -3.70
N ALA A 120 3.90 14.09 -2.67
CA ALA A 120 3.21 14.38 -1.43
C ALA A 120 3.30 15.88 -1.13
N ALA A 121 2.18 16.47 -0.71
CA ALA A 121 2.10 17.90 -0.41
C ALA A 121 1.46 18.19 0.95
N TRP A 122 1.99 19.19 1.65
CA TRP A 122 1.53 19.65 2.96
C TRP A 122 1.24 21.14 2.98
N ASP A 123 0.38 21.55 3.91
CA ASP A 123 0.11 22.94 4.26
C ASP A 123 0.53 23.19 5.72
N ASN A 124 1.62 23.94 5.93
CA ASN A 124 2.09 24.36 7.25
C ASN A 124 1.90 25.87 7.48
N SER A 125 0.84 26.44 6.90
CA SER A 125 0.47 27.85 7.11
C SER A 125 -0.41 28.04 8.34
N ALA A 126 -0.51 29.28 8.82
CA ALA A 126 -1.48 29.67 9.85
C ALA A 126 -2.95 29.51 9.41
N GLY A 127 -3.21 29.53 8.09
CA GLY A 127 -4.55 29.35 7.51
C GLY A 127 -5.06 27.91 7.59
N ASN A 128 -4.17 26.94 7.80
CA ASN A 128 -4.53 25.55 7.94
C ASN A 128 -5.17 25.25 9.31
N ALA A 129 -6.49 25.06 9.34
CA ALA A 129 -7.22 24.67 10.55
C ALA A 129 -6.76 23.31 11.17
N ARG A 130 -6.21 22.39 10.37
CA ARG A 130 -5.69 21.09 10.84
C ARG A 130 -4.25 21.19 11.38
N ASN A 131 -3.56 22.33 11.24
CA ASN A 131 -2.22 22.50 11.77
C ASN A 131 -2.27 22.51 13.31
N PRO A 132 -1.54 21.61 14.02
CA PRO A 132 -1.57 21.56 15.48
C PRO A 132 -0.78 22.69 16.16
N ASN A 133 0.04 23.43 15.39
CA ASN A 133 0.89 24.49 15.92
C ASN A 133 0.25 25.86 15.72
N ARG A 134 0.24 26.68 16.78
CA ARG A 134 -0.16 28.10 16.74
C ARG A 134 0.82 28.92 17.60
N PRO A 135 1.74 29.71 16.99
CA PRO A 135 1.95 29.87 15.54
C PRO A 135 2.54 28.61 14.87
N PRO A 136 2.46 28.48 13.53
CA PRO A 136 3.16 27.45 12.77
C PRO A 136 4.65 27.35 13.11
N GLN A 137 5.17 26.12 13.10
CA GLN A 137 6.57 25.82 13.38
C GLN A 137 7.12 24.89 12.30
N PRO A 138 8.44 24.86 12.06
CA PRO A 138 9.03 23.87 11.17
C PRO A 138 8.71 22.45 11.66
N VAL A 139 8.22 21.58 10.78
CA VAL A 139 7.87 20.20 11.10
C VAL A 139 8.75 19.27 10.29
N ARG A 140 9.41 18.33 10.96
CA ARG A 140 10.31 17.35 10.32
C ARG A 140 9.60 16.01 10.10
N TRP A 141 10.24 15.16 9.32
CA TRP A 141 9.87 13.74 9.29
C TRP A 141 9.93 13.13 10.71
N GLY A 142 8.91 12.35 11.08
CA GLY A 142 8.89 11.62 12.34
C GLY A 142 7.59 10.85 12.59
N GLU A 143 7.60 10.01 13.62
CA GLU A 143 6.52 9.06 13.94
C GLU A 143 5.41 9.67 14.82
N ARG A 144 5.64 10.82 15.45
CA ARG A 144 4.61 11.46 16.28
C ARG A 144 3.55 12.07 15.37
N THR A 145 2.30 12.10 15.83
CA THR A 145 1.19 12.74 15.10
C THR A 145 1.44 14.22 14.74
N VAL A 146 2.30 14.91 15.50
CA VAL A 146 2.70 16.31 15.27
C VAL A 146 4.00 16.47 14.46
N ASP A 147 4.69 15.37 14.18
CA ASP A 147 5.69 15.29 13.11
C ASP A 147 4.97 14.97 11.78
N GLU A 148 5.70 14.82 10.68
CA GLU A 148 5.11 14.46 9.40
C GLU A 148 5.69 13.21 8.74
N MET A 149 4.91 12.65 7.81
CA MET A 149 5.32 11.56 6.94
C MET A 149 4.79 11.80 5.52
N GLY A 150 5.51 11.28 4.52
CA GLY A 150 5.13 11.40 3.11
C GLY A 150 5.58 10.18 2.34
N HIS A 151 4.87 9.06 2.53
CA HIS A 151 5.19 7.82 1.84
C HIS A 151 3.92 7.01 1.51
N ALA A 152 4.05 6.10 0.55
CA ALA A 152 3.06 5.09 0.26
C ALA A 152 3.68 3.70 0.43
N ALA A 153 3.04 2.87 1.24
CA ALA A 153 3.32 1.45 1.33
C ALA A 153 2.63 0.71 0.19
N ILE A 154 3.31 -0.24 -0.45
CA ILE A 154 2.74 -1.11 -1.48
C ILE A 154 2.86 -2.57 -1.06
N LEU A 155 1.76 -3.30 -1.22
CA LEU A 155 1.73 -4.76 -1.10
C LEU A 155 1.70 -5.35 -2.50
N TYR A 156 2.60 -6.29 -2.79
CA TYR A 156 2.74 -6.85 -4.14
C TYR A 156 3.17 -8.30 -4.13
N THR A 157 2.94 -9.01 -5.24
CA THR A 157 3.56 -10.31 -5.52
C THR A 157 4.52 -10.18 -6.69
N LEU A 158 5.54 -11.04 -6.75
CA LEU A 158 6.45 -11.10 -7.89
C LEU A 158 5.93 -12.07 -8.95
N ASP A 159 5.97 -11.66 -10.22
CA ASP A 159 5.39 -12.46 -11.29
C ASP A 159 6.22 -13.70 -11.60
N ASP A 160 7.54 -13.58 -11.48
CA ASP A 160 8.57 -14.61 -11.68
C ASP A 160 8.86 -15.46 -10.41
N GLU A 161 8.16 -15.23 -9.30
CA GLU A 161 8.30 -16.05 -8.09
C GLU A 161 7.44 -17.31 -8.16
N THR A 162 8.07 -18.46 -7.91
CA THR A 162 7.40 -19.74 -7.62
C THR A 162 7.98 -20.31 -6.34
N LEU A 163 7.12 -20.58 -5.36
CA LEU A 163 7.49 -21.27 -4.14
C LEU A 163 7.02 -22.72 -4.19
N ASP A 164 7.90 -23.63 -3.77
CA ASP A 164 7.55 -25.03 -3.49
C ASP A 164 7.37 -25.23 -1.99
N HIS A 165 6.51 -24.43 -1.36
CA HIS A 165 6.18 -24.60 0.06
C HIS A 165 4.94 -25.47 0.22
N ARG A 166 5.13 -26.68 0.79
CA ARG A 166 4.04 -27.50 1.32
C ARG A 166 3.95 -27.24 2.83
N PRO A 167 2.79 -26.79 3.36
CA PRO A 167 2.63 -26.67 4.81
C PRO A 167 2.87 -28.05 5.45
N ARG A 168 3.64 -28.06 6.54
CA ARG A 168 3.92 -29.28 7.33
C ARG A 168 2.73 -29.62 8.21
#